data_AF-A0A210QD02-F1
#
_entry.id   AF-A0A210QD02-F1
#
_cell.length_a   1.000
_cell.length_b   1.000
_cell.length_c   1.000
_cell.angle_alpha   90.00
_cell.angle_beta   90.00
_cell.angle_gamma   90.00
#
_symmetry.space_group_name_H-M   'P 1'
#
loop_
_entity.id
_entity.type
_entity.pdbx_description
1 polymer ?
#
loop_
_entity_poly.entity_id
_entity_poly.type
_entity_poly.pdbx_seq_one_letter_code
_entity_poly.pdbx_strand_id
1 'polypeptide(L)'
;MNRSQQMAIAQKEAIAQSVQNMREFMMLYNNLTERCFSNCAVLQHDNKLSAKEKFCVENCTDRFVSYNQRLMPTFAQNYQERMKAAERLALEQMEKAKQDEAAQAKEQTTPPGNLNAEMQPSTQSETQTDPKIS
;
A
#
# COMPACT_ATOMS: atom_id res chain seq x y z
N MET A 1 6.14 -29.43 14.08
CA MET A 1 7.25 -28.55 13.65
C MET A 1 8.44 -28.86 14.56
N ASN A 2 9.59 -29.26 14.01
CA ASN A 2 10.70 -29.76 14.83
C ASN A 2 11.55 -28.61 15.39
N ARG A 3 12.16 -28.80 16.57
CA ARG A 3 12.95 -27.77 17.27
C ARG A 3 14.10 -27.22 16.40
N SER A 4 14.71 -28.06 15.57
CA SER A 4 15.73 -27.64 14.59
C SER A 4 15.15 -26.73 13.49
N GLN A 5 13.90 -26.95 13.04
CA GLN A 5 13.23 -26.06 12.10
C GLN A 5 12.87 -24.72 12.75
N GLN A 6 12.46 -24.72 14.03
CA GLN A 6 12.19 -23.47 14.76
C GLN A 6 13.45 -22.60 14.88
N MET A 7 14.61 -23.19 15.18
CA MET A 7 15.88 -22.47 15.25
C MET A 7 16.27 -21.86 13.89
N ALA A 8 16.08 -22.60 12.79
CA ALA A 8 16.37 -22.10 11.45
C ALA A 8 15.43 -20.94 11.03
N ILE A 9 14.16 -21.00 11.41
CA ILE A 9 13.18 -19.92 11.16
C ILE A 9 13.55 -18.68 11.97
N ALA A 10 13.83 -18.83 13.26
CA ALA A 10 14.23 -17.72 14.13
C ALA A 10 15.54 -17.06 13.65
N GLN A 11 16.52 -17.86 13.20
CA GLN A 11 17.75 -17.34 12.62
C GLN A 11 17.48 -16.55 11.33
N LYS A 12 16.60 -17.06 10.46
CA LYS A 12 16.20 -16.37 9.23
C LYS A 12 15.49 -15.05 9.52
N GLU A 13 14.61 -15.01 10.50
CA GLU A 13 13.91 -13.79 10.96
C GLU A 13 14.88 -12.76 11.54
N ALA A 14 15.83 -13.20 12.38
CA ALA A 14 16.85 -12.31 12.95
C ALA A 14 17.75 -11.69 11.87
N ILE A 15 18.16 -12.49 10.87
CA ILE A 15 18.94 -11.99 9.73
C ILE A 15 18.09 -10.99 8.92
N ALA A 16 16.82 -11.30 8.66
CA ALA A 16 15.93 -10.40 7.92
C ALA A 16 15.74 -9.05 8.65
N GLN A 17 15.55 -9.08 9.97
CA GLN A 17 15.47 -7.88 10.81
C GLN A 17 16.77 -7.07 10.78
N SER A 18 17.93 -7.73 10.88
CA SER A 18 19.23 -7.06 10.78
C SER A 18 19.42 -6.35 9.43
N VAL A 19 19.09 -7.03 8.32
CA VAL A 19 19.16 -6.45 6.97
C VAL A 19 18.22 -5.25 6.84
N GLN A 20 17.00 -5.37 7.39
CA GLN A 20 16.03 -4.28 7.37
C GLN A 20 16.52 -3.06 8.16
N ASN A 21 17.04 -3.26 9.38
CA ASN A 21 17.60 -2.19 10.20
C ASN A 21 18.77 -1.48 9.50
N MET A 22 19.65 -2.23 8.85
CA MET A 22 20.75 -1.67 8.06
C MET A 22 20.23 -0.84 6.88
N ARG A 23 19.21 -1.33 6.18
CA ARG A 23 18.58 -0.61 5.06
C ARG A 23 17.96 0.71 5.53
N GLU A 24 17.24 0.69 6.63
CA GLU A 24 16.62 1.88 7.24
C GLU A 24 17.67 2.90 7.67
N PHE A 25 18.76 2.44 8.30
CA PHE A 25 19.88 3.30 8.65
C PHE A 25 20.50 3.98 7.42
N MET A 26 20.73 3.22 6.34
CA MET A 26 21.29 3.78 5.11
C MET A 26 20.35 4.80 4.46
N MET A 27 19.03 4.55 4.47
CA MET A 27 18.06 5.54 3.99
C MET A 27 18.10 6.82 4.82
N LEU A 28 18.17 6.71 6.15
CA LEU A 28 18.26 7.85 7.06
C LEU A 28 19.56 8.65 6.81
N TYR A 29 20.69 7.94 6.64
CA TYR A 29 21.99 8.53 6.35
C TYR A 29 21.98 9.28 5.00
N ASN A 30 21.43 8.68 3.96
CA ASN A 30 21.33 9.31 2.64
C ASN A 30 20.48 10.59 2.69
N ASN A 31 19.34 10.54 3.39
CA ASN A 31 18.49 11.72 3.57
C ASN A 31 19.18 12.82 4.36
N LEU A 32 19.87 12.46 5.44
CA LEU A 32 20.63 13.39 6.27
C LEU A 32 21.73 14.09 5.46
N THR A 33 22.52 13.32 4.72
CA THR A 33 23.65 13.85 3.93
C THR A 33 23.18 14.75 2.80
N GLU A 34 22.17 14.35 2.02
CA GLU A 34 21.57 15.17 0.98
C GLU A 34 21.05 16.50 1.54
N ARG A 35 20.28 16.43 2.63
CA ARG A 35 19.66 17.62 3.22
C ARG A 35 20.68 18.57 3.83
N CYS A 36 21.66 18.07 4.58
CA CYS A 36 22.67 18.95 5.17
C CYS A 36 23.63 19.50 4.11
N PHE A 37 23.94 18.73 3.06
CA PHE A 37 24.72 19.23 1.92
C PHE A 37 23.99 20.39 1.23
N SER A 38 22.72 20.20 0.84
CA SER A 38 21.93 21.23 0.16
C SER A 38 21.74 22.52 0.96
N ASN A 39 21.71 22.44 2.30
CA ASN A 39 21.46 23.60 3.16
C ASN A 39 22.74 24.28 3.65
N CYS A 40 23.85 23.54 3.79
CA CYS A 40 25.06 24.06 4.42
C CYS A 40 26.24 24.23 3.47
N ALA A 41 26.35 23.47 2.37
CA ALA A 41 27.50 23.54 1.45
C ALA A 41 27.22 24.50 0.26
N VAL A 42 26.91 25.76 0.56
CA VAL A 42 26.41 26.74 -0.42
C VAL A 42 27.50 27.53 -1.16
N LEU A 43 28.72 27.62 -0.62
CA LEU A 43 29.80 28.43 -1.18
C LEU A 43 31.00 27.54 -1.55
N GLN A 44 30.89 26.82 -2.67
CA GLN A 44 31.98 25.99 -3.18
C GLN A 44 32.98 26.82 -3.98
N HIS A 45 33.89 27.50 -3.26
CA HIS A 45 35.10 28.08 -3.86
C HIS A 45 36.35 27.24 -3.60
N ASP A 46 36.33 26.42 -2.54
CA ASP A 46 37.43 25.56 -2.12
C ASP A 46 36.95 24.14 -1.82
N ASN A 47 37.85 23.15 -1.90
CA ASN A 47 37.59 21.76 -1.52
C ASN A 47 37.49 21.54 0.00
N LYS A 48 37.27 22.60 0.78
CA LYS A 48 37.25 22.58 2.25
C LYS A 48 36.07 23.39 2.75
N LEU A 49 35.36 22.84 3.73
CA LEU A 49 34.30 23.56 4.43
C LEU A 49 34.89 24.72 5.25
N SER A 50 34.28 25.90 5.12
CA SER A 50 34.54 27.05 5.99
C SER A 50 34.05 26.79 7.41
N ALA A 51 34.48 27.61 8.38
CA ALA A 51 34.03 27.49 9.78
C ALA A 51 32.50 27.62 9.92
N LYS A 52 31.87 28.47 9.10
CA LYS A 52 30.41 28.65 9.09
C LYS A 52 29.68 27.40 8.59
N GLU A 53 30.19 26.77 7.53
CA GLU A 53 29.58 25.57 6.96
C GLU A 53 29.76 24.37 7.89
N LYS A 54 30.93 24.22 8.55
CA LYS A 54 31.15 23.20 9.59
C LYS A 54 30.13 23.33 10.72
N PHE A 55 29.98 24.54 11.28
CA PHE A 55 29.00 24.81 12.32
C PHE A 55 27.56 24.53 11.84
N CYS A 56 27.23 24.86 10.59
CA CYS A 56 25.93 24.54 10.00
C CYS A 56 25.69 23.02 9.94
N VAL A 57 26.65 22.24 9.45
CA VAL A 57 26.52 20.78 9.29
C VAL A 57 26.35 20.07 10.64
N GLU A 58 27.10 20.49 11.67
CA GLU A 58 26.97 19.98 13.04
C GLU A 58 25.54 20.19 13.56
N ASN A 59 25.05 21.44 13.52
CA ASN A 59 23.70 21.76 13.96
C ASN A 59 22.61 21.08 13.10
N CYS A 60 22.82 20.97 11.79
CA CYS A 60 21.89 20.30 10.88
C CYS A 60 21.72 18.84 11.27
N THR A 61 22.83 18.16 11.53
CA THR A 61 22.86 16.74 11.91
C THR A 61 22.14 16.52 13.24
N ASP A 62 22.48 17.28 14.27
CA ASP A 62 21.88 17.16 15.60
C ASP A 62 20.37 17.41 15.56
N ARG A 63 19.94 18.45 14.85
CA ARG A 63 18.52 18.78 14.68
C ARG A 63 17.78 17.69 13.93
N PHE A 64 18.35 17.18 12.83
CA PHE A 64 17.72 16.16 12.03
C PHE A 64 17.54 14.87 12.83
N VAL A 65 18.58 14.39 13.51
CA VAL A 65 18.50 13.17 14.33
C VAL A 65 17.51 13.34 15.47
N SER A 66 17.59 14.46 16.20
CA SER A 66 16.65 14.76 17.30
C SER A 66 15.21 14.86 16.83
N TYR A 67 14.98 15.47 15.67
CA TYR A 67 13.66 15.59 15.06
C TYR A 67 13.11 14.22 14.67
N ASN A 68 13.90 13.40 13.98
CA ASN A 68 13.49 12.04 13.59
C ASN A 68 13.12 11.21 14.82
N GLN A 69 13.93 11.22 15.87
CA GLN A 69 13.63 10.48 17.11
C GLN A 69 12.32 10.91 17.78
N ARG A 70 11.99 12.21 17.74
CA ARG A 70 10.74 12.74 18.31
C ARG A 70 9.52 12.47 17.45
N LEU A 71 9.68 12.43 16.12
CA LEU A 71 8.58 12.22 15.19
C LEU A 71 8.14 10.75 15.11
N MET A 72 9.09 9.80 15.24
CA MET A 72 8.83 8.37 15.04
C MET A 72 7.71 7.79 15.92
N PRO A 73 7.59 8.11 17.23
CA PRO A 73 6.50 7.60 18.06
C PRO A 73 5.12 8.04 17.56
N THR A 74 4.97 9.32 17.22
CA THR A 74 3.73 9.86 16.68
C THR A 74 3.41 9.25 15.32
N PHE A 75 4.42 9.07 14.45
CA PHE A 75 4.23 8.39 13.18
C PHE A 75 3.77 6.94 13.37
N ALA A 76 4.37 6.20 14.31
CA ALA A 76 3.98 4.82 14.61
C ALA A 76 2.54 4.71 15.11
N GLN A 77 2.11 5.63 15.99
CA GLN A 77 0.73 5.71 16.47
C GLN A 77 -0.25 5.93 15.30
N ASN A 78 0.00 6.94 14.47
CA ASN A 78 -0.84 7.23 13.31
C ASN A 78 -0.87 6.06 12.30
N TYR A 79 0.27 5.40 12.08
CA TYR A 79 0.36 4.23 11.21
C TYR A 79 -0.51 3.08 11.74
N GLN A 80 -0.43 2.77 13.04
CA GLN A 80 -1.25 1.74 13.68
C GLN A 80 -2.74 2.04 13.60
N GLU A 81 -3.15 3.29 13.82
CA GLU A 81 -4.55 3.72 13.72
C GLU A 81 -5.08 3.55 12.29
N ARG A 82 -4.30 3.93 11.28
CA ARG A 82 -4.66 3.76 9.86
C ARG A 82 -4.76 2.29 9.48
N MET A 83 -3.87 1.43 9.97
CA MET A 83 -3.95 -0.01 9.72
C MET A 83 -5.22 -0.62 10.32
N LYS A 84 -5.56 -0.27 11.57
CA LYS A 84 -6.82 -0.70 12.21
C LYS A 84 -8.05 -0.19 11.46
N ALA A 85 -8.02 1.06 11.00
CA ALA A 85 -9.11 1.61 10.20
C ALA A 85 -9.26 0.87 8.86
N ALA A 86 -8.14 0.57 8.18
CA ALA A 86 -8.14 -0.21 6.93
C ALA A 86 -8.67 -1.64 7.14
N GLU A 87 -8.29 -2.30 8.23
CA GLU A 87 -8.80 -3.62 8.58
C GLU A 87 -10.31 -3.62 8.82
N ARG A 88 -10.84 -2.63 9.56
CA ARG A 88 -12.30 -2.48 9.75
C ARG A 88 -13.04 -2.31 8.43
N LEU A 89 -12.54 -1.43 7.57
CA LEU A 89 -13.13 -1.22 6.24
C LEU A 89 -13.08 -2.49 5.39
N ALA A 90 -12.00 -3.27 5.46
CA ALA A 90 -11.89 -4.53 4.74
C ALA A 90 -12.91 -5.58 5.23
N LEU A 91 -13.12 -5.69 6.55
CA LEU A 91 -14.13 -6.58 7.12
C LEU A 91 -15.55 -6.17 6.70
N GLU A 92 -15.88 -4.89 6.79
CA GLU A 92 -17.18 -4.35 6.34
C GLU A 92 -17.41 -4.59 4.84
N GLN A 93 -16.37 -4.49 4.01
CA GLN A 93 -16.44 -4.80 2.58
C GLN A 93 -16.70 -6.28 2.32
N MET A 94 -16.02 -7.17 3.05
CA MET A 94 -16.25 -8.61 2.96
C MET A 94 -17.67 -9.01 3.41
N GLU A 95 -18.24 -8.31 4.40
CA GLU A 95 -19.62 -8.54 4.84
C GLU A 95 -20.66 -8.06 3.81
N LYS A 96 -20.48 -6.88 3.23
CA LYS A 96 -21.36 -6.37 2.17
C LYS A 96 -21.32 -7.26 0.93
N ALA A 97 -20.13 -7.72 0.51
CA ALA A 97 -19.98 -8.63 -0.62
C ALA A 97 -20.77 -9.95 -0.43
N LYS A 98 -20.76 -10.52 0.79
CA LYS A 98 -21.56 -11.71 1.13
C LYS A 98 -23.06 -11.45 1.09
N GLN A 99 -23.51 -10.24 1.44
CA GLN A 99 -24.92 -9.85 1.39
C GLN A 99 -25.39 -9.63 -0.05
N ASP A 100 -24.56 -9.04 -0.90
CA ASP A 100 -24.85 -8.84 -2.33
C ASP A 100 -24.95 -10.19 -3.07
N GLU A 101 -24.09 -11.15 -2.75
CA GLU A 101 -24.15 -12.53 -3.26
C GLU A 101 -25.43 -13.26 -2.81
N ALA A 102 -25.86 -13.05 -1.56
CA ALA A 102 -27.10 -13.64 -1.02
C ALA A 102 -28.38 -12.97 -1.55
N ALA A 103 -28.32 -11.70 -1.95
CA ALA A 103 -29.42 -10.99 -2.60
C ALA A 103 -29.64 -11.47 -4.05
N GLN A 104 -28.56 -11.73 -4.79
CA GLN A 104 -28.62 -12.27 -6.16
C GLN A 104 -29.17 -13.70 -6.22
N ALA A 105 -28.99 -14.49 -5.15
CA ALA A 105 -29.55 -15.85 -5.07
C ALA A 105 -31.08 -15.91 -4.81
N LYS A 106 -31.73 -14.80 -4.45
CA LYS A 106 -33.18 -14.74 -4.20
C LYS A 106 -34.02 -14.35 -5.43
N GLU A 107 -33.39 -13.99 -6.55
CA GLU A 107 -34.10 -13.60 -7.78
C GLU A 107 -34.39 -14.77 -8.74
N GLN A 108 -33.98 -16.00 -8.37
CA GLN A 108 -34.28 -17.23 -9.12
C GLN A 108 -35.14 -18.22 -8.31
N THR A 109 -36.36 -17.82 -7.96
CA THR A 109 -37.42 -18.77 -7.56
C THR A 109 -38.70 -18.49 -8.33
N THR A 110 -38.79 -19.03 -9.54
CA THR A 110 -40.06 -19.48 -10.16
C THR A 110 -39.77 -20.77 -10.96
N PRO A 111 -40.05 -21.97 -10.39
CA PRO A 111 -39.94 -23.24 -11.12
C PRO A 111 -41.24 -23.61 -11.89
N PRO A 112 -41.17 -24.62 -12.80
CA PRO A 112 -41.71 -24.53 -14.16
C PRO A 112 -43.03 -25.31 -14.42
N GLY A 113 -43.75 -24.93 -15.49
CA GLY A 113 -44.57 -25.85 -16.30
C GLY A 113 -46.06 -25.49 -16.49
N ASN A 114 -46.47 -25.15 -17.72
CA ASN A 114 -47.39 -25.99 -18.51
C ASN A 114 -47.44 -25.57 -20.00
N LEU A 115 -47.42 -26.57 -20.88
CA LEU A 115 -47.61 -26.48 -22.34
C LEU A 115 -49.11 -26.49 -22.68
N ASN A 116 -49.52 -25.62 -23.62
CA ASN A 116 -50.47 -25.82 -24.75
C ASN A 116 -50.72 -24.43 -25.39
N ALA A 117 -50.35 -24.19 -26.67
CA ALA A 117 -51.19 -24.36 -27.89
C ALA A 117 -52.51 -23.57 -27.77
N GLU A 118 -52.91 -22.58 -28.59
CA GLU A 118 -52.62 -22.04 -29.93
C GLU A 118 -52.74 -20.49 -29.83
N MET A 119 -52.24 -19.60 -30.69
CA MET A 119 -52.65 -19.40 -32.08
C MET A 119 -51.84 -18.21 -32.65
N GLN A 120 -51.13 -18.39 -33.76
CA GLN A 120 -50.74 -17.30 -34.68
C GLN A 120 -51.95 -16.98 -35.58
N PRO A 121 -52.14 -15.75 -36.15
CA PRO A 121 -51.15 -15.14 -37.05
C PRO A 121 -51.05 -13.60 -37.00
N SER A 122 -49.92 -13.03 -37.41
CA SER A 122 -49.73 -12.05 -38.53
C SER A 122 -48.66 -11.06 -38.01
N THR A 123 -47.61 -10.58 -38.69
CA THR A 123 -47.27 -10.48 -40.11
C THR A 123 -45.82 -9.96 -40.18
N GLN A 124 -44.99 -10.63 -40.98
CA GLN A 124 -43.92 -10.12 -41.87
C GLN A 124 -43.18 -8.80 -41.53
N SER A 125 -41.86 -8.87 -41.35
CA SER A 125 -40.91 -8.53 -42.43
C SER A 125 -39.44 -8.70 -41.99
N GLU A 126 -38.71 -9.46 -42.79
CA GLU A 126 -37.25 -9.58 -42.84
C GLU A 126 -36.60 -8.23 -43.14
N THR A 127 -35.41 -7.89 -42.66
CA THR A 127 -34.07 -8.09 -43.27
C THR A 127 -33.14 -7.08 -42.58
N GLN A 128 -31.80 -7.08 -42.57
CA GLN A 128 -30.68 -7.97 -42.84
C GLN A 128 -29.39 -7.10 -42.63
N THR A 129 -28.24 -7.74 -42.39
CA THR A 129 -26.85 -7.28 -42.63
C THR A 129 -26.13 -6.29 -41.69
N ASP A 130 -25.31 -6.87 -40.82
CA ASP A 130 -23.83 -6.83 -40.78
C ASP A 130 -23.00 -5.54 -40.50
N PRO A 131 -21.78 -5.71 -39.92
CA PRO A 131 -21.01 -4.68 -39.22
C PRO A 131 -19.94 -4.03 -40.11
N LYS A 132 -19.45 -2.85 -39.70
CA LYS A 132 -18.18 -2.34 -40.21
C LYS A 132 -17.34 -1.59 -39.16
N ILE A 133 -16.16 -2.16 -39.00
CA ILE A 133 -14.91 -1.65 -38.42
C ILE A 133 -14.57 -0.26 -38.99
N SER A 134 -14.04 0.62 -38.14
CA SER A 134 -12.83 1.42 -38.42
C SER A 134 -12.13 1.86 -37.15
#